data_AF-A0A968XHB6-F1
#
_entry.id   AF-A0A968XHB6-F1
#
_cell.length_a   1.000
_cell.length_b   1.000
_cell.length_c   1.000
_cell.angle_alpha   90.00
_cell.angle_beta   90.00
_cell.angle_gamma   90.00
#
_symmetry.space_group_name_H-M   'P 1'
#
loop_
_entity.id
_entity.type
_entity.pdbx_description
1 polymer ?
#
loop_
_entity_poly.entity_id
_entity_poly.type
_entity_poly.pdbx_seq_one_letter_code
_entity_poly.pdbx_strand_id
1 'polypeptide(L)'
;MEATANSGEWSARYMIAAMMIGPLIALAGMKSWLRWILARRRALGVAAFCYALLHLVLYLADMGALNAIIAEMLLPGIWTGWAAILIMLPIALSSNDMALRRLKTGWKKLQRLVYPAALFTLLHWLWVHSSPVEAMIHFSPLMLLYGLHIFKIKLPLKQGA
;
A
#
# COMPACT_ATOMS: atom_id res chain seq x y z
N MET A 1 -2.96 -14.30 17.23
CA MET A 1 -1.58 -13.94 16.80
C MET A 1 -1.26 -14.31 15.35
N GLU A 2 -1.27 -15.58 14.92
CA GLU A 2 -0.92 -15.94 13.51
C GLU A 2 -1.87 -15.31 12.46
N ALA A 3 -3.19 -15.35 12.70
CA ALA A 3 -4.17 -14.72 11.82
C ALA A 3 -3.97 -13.18 11.71
N THR A 4 -3.55 -12.54 12.79
CA THR A 4 -3.22 -11.12 12.85
C THR A 4 -2.00 -10.83 11.97
N ALA A 5 -0.91 -11.58 12.11
CA ALA A 5 0.26 -11.43 11.24
C ALA A 5 -0.08 -11.64 9.75
N ASN A 6 -0.78 -12.73 9.43
CA ASN A 6 -1.18 -13.07 8.06
C ASN A 6 -2.04 -11.98 7.42
N SER A 7 -3.04 -11.45 8.13
CA SER A 7 -3.92 -10.40 7.59
C SER A 7 -3.16 -9.09 7.28
N GLY A 8 -2.18 -8.73 8.11
CA GLY A 8 -1.31 -7.58 7.87
C GLY A 8 -0.40 -7.76 6.65
N GLU A 9 0.21 -8.94 6.52
CA GLU A 9 1.04 -9.28 5.37
C GLU A 9 0.24 -9.27 4.05
N TRP A 10 -0.96 -9.86 4.02
CA TRP A 10 -1.83 -9.83 2.84
C TRP A 10 -2.26 -8.41 2.47
N SER A 11 -2.53 -7.56 3.46
CA SER A 11 -2.79 -6.13 3.20
C SER A 11 -1.62 -5.47 2.46
N ALA A 12 -0.39 -5.65 2.95
CA ALA A 12 0.81 -5.10 2.34
C ALA A 12 1.03 -5.65 0.92
N ARG A 13 0.87 -6.96 0.71
CA ARG A 13 0.99 -7.61 -0.60
C ARG A 13 0.01 -7.03 -1.63
N TYR A 14 -1.25 -6.82 -1.27
CA TYR A 14 -2.24 -6.21 -2.18
C TYR A 14 -1.92 -4.75 -2.50
N MET A 15 -1.44 -3.98 -1.51
CA MET A 15 -1.02 -2.61 -1.73
C MET A 15 0.19 -2.54 -2.69
N ILE A 16 1.20 -3.36 -2.44
CA ILE A 16 2.40 -3.47 -3.29
C ILE A 16 2.00 -3.83 -4.73
N ALA A 17 1.17 -4.86 -4.90
CA ALA A 17 0.66 -5.26 -6.20
C ALA A 17 -0.06 -4.11 -6.92
N ALA A 18 -0.93 -3.37 -6.22
CA ALA A 18 -1.64 -2.23 -6.79
C ALA A 18 -0.69 -1.08 -7.22
N MET A 19 0.42 -0.89 -6.50
CA MET A 19 1.42 0.14 -6.77
C MET A 19 2.37 -0.25 -7.93
N MET A 20 2.73 -1.53 -8.04
CA MET A 20 3.65 -2.02 -9.09
C MET A 20 3.07 -1.86 -10.51
N ILE A 21 1.75 -1.87 -10.68
CA ILE A 21 1.08 -1.80 -11.99
C ILE A 21 1.51 -0.55 -12.79
N GLY A 22 1.62 0.60 -12.14
CA GLY A 22 1.98 1.86 -12.81
C GLY A 22 3.39 1.84 -13.41
N PRO A 23 4.44 1.62 -12.59
CA PRO A 23 5.81 1.45 -13.07
C PRO A 23 5.96 0.35 -14.11
N LEU A 24 5.28 -0.80 -13.94
CA LEU A 24 5.31 -1.90 -14.90
C LEU A 24 4.84 -1.47 -16.29
N ILE A 25 3.71 -0.75 -16.36
CA ILE A 25 3.18 -0.23 -17.64
C ILE A 25 4.14 0.80 -18.26
N ALA A 26 4.75 1.65 -17.45
CA ALA A 26 5.70 2.65 -17.93
C ALA A 26 7.00 2.03 -18.49
N LEU A 27 7.44 0.90 -17.91
CA LEU A 27 8.64 0.20 -18.35
C LEU A 27 8.38 -0.71 -19.56
N ALA A 28 7.35 -1.56 -19.48
CA ALA A 28 7.05 -2.63 -20.44
C ALA A 28 6.07 -2.23 -21.56
N GLY A 29 5.44 -1.06 -21.47
CA GLY A 29 4.39 -0.61 -22.39
C GLY A 29 3.03 -1.24 -22.12
N MET A 30 1.99 -0.76 -22.82
CA MET A 30 0.61 -1.18 -22.61
C MET A 30 0.28 -2.50 -23.36
N LYS A 31 0.57 -3.64 -22.73
CA LYS A 31 0.16 -4.97 -23.22
C LYS A 31 -1.27 -5.34 -22.80
N SER A 32 -1.94 -6.23 -23.53
CA SER A 32 -3.35 -6.61 -23.27
C SER A 32 -3.58 -7.16 -21.85
N TRP A 33 -2.67 -8.01 -21.36
CA TRP A 33 -2.74 -8.55 -20.00
C TRP A 33 -2.52 -7.47 -18.92
N LEU A 34 -1.63 -6.50 -19.16
CA LEU A 34 -1.43 -5.36 -18.24
C LEU A 34 -2.65 -4.46 -18.17
N ARG A 35 -3.37 -4.29 -19.29
CA ARG A 35 -4.64 -3.54 -19.34
C ARG A 35 -5.71 -4.22 -18.48
N TRP A 36 -5.76 -5.55 -18.52
CA TRP A 36 -6.66 -6.36 -17.68
C TRP A 36 -6.32 -6.23 -16.18
N ILE A 37 -5.03 -6.18 -15.82
CA ILE A 37 -4.59 -5.95 -14.43
C ILE A 37 -4.89 -4.52 -13.99
N LEU A 38 -4.63 -3.52 -14.84
CA LEU A 38 -4.89 -2.11 -14.56
C LEU A 38 -6.36 -1.86 -14.21
N ALA A 39 -7.29 -2.51 -14.91
CA ALA A 39 -8.72 -2.44 -14.60
C ALA A 39 -9.06 -2.95 -13.18
N ARG A 40 -8.23 -3.82 -12.61
CA ARG A 40 -8.38 -4.39 -11.26
C ARG A 40 -7.56 -3.68 -10.19
N ARG A 41 -6.73 -2.69 -10.56
CA ARG A 41 -5.91 -1.91 -9.62
C ARG A 41 -6.73 -1.36 -8.46
N ARG A 42 -7.95 -0.90 -8.72
CA ARG A 42 -8.82 -0.35 -7.68
C ARG A 42 -9.34 -1.41 -6.72
N ALA A 43 -9.71 -2.58 -7.23
CA ALA A 43 -10.12 -3.70 -6.40
C ALA A 43 -8.97 -4.18 -5.50
N LEU A 44 -7.74 -4.23 -6.01
CA LEU A 44 -6.54 -4.55 -5.21
C LEU A 44 -6.31 -3.54 -4.09
N GLY A 45 -6.45 -2.23 -4.38
CA GLY A 45 -6.33 -1.19 -3.36
C GLY A 45 -7.41 -1.27 -2.27
N VAL A 46 -8.65 -1.58 -2.65
CA VAL A 46 -9.75 -1.80 -1.69
C VAL A 46 -9.51 -3.07 -0.87
N ALA A 47 -9.06 -4.16 -1.50
CA ALA A 47 -8.69 -5.40 -0.81
C ALA A 47 -7.58 -5.15 0.21
N ALA A 48 -6.54 -4.38 -0.15
CA ALA A 48 -5.49 -4.00 0.79
C ALA A 48 -6.06 -3.31 2.04
N PHE A 49 -7.00 -2.37 1.88
CA PHE A 49 -7.67 -1.72 3.00
C PHE A 49 -8.55 -2.66 3.81
N CYS A 50 -9.33 -3.54 3.16
CA CYS A 50 -10.16 -4.53 3.87
C CYS A 50 -9.30 -5.47 4.73
N TYR A 51 -8.16 -5.93 4.21
CA TYR A 51 -7.23 -6.75 4.99
C TYR A 51 -6.54 -5.96 6.11
N ALA A 52 -6.25 -4.66 5.92
CA ALA A 52 -5.74 -3.80 6.99
C ALA A 52 -6.78 -3.62 8.12
N LEU A 53 -8.05 -3.47 7.76
CA LEU A 53 -9.14 -3.38 8.73
C LEU A 53 -9.34 -4.71 9.46
N LEU A 54 -9.28 -5.83 8.74
CA LEU A 54 -9.31 -7.17 9.35
C LEU A 54 -8.14 -7.34 10.34
N HIS A 55 -6.94 -6.94 9.95
CA HIS A 55 -5.76 -6.95 10.81
C HIS A 55 -5.98 -6.14 12.09
N LEU A 56 -6.53 -4.93 11.98
CA LEU A 56 -6.87 -4.10 13.15
C LEU A 56 -7.90 -4.78 14.05
N VAL A 57 -8.96 -5.35 13.48
CA VAL A 57 -10.00 -6.05 14.25
C VAL A 57 -9.41 -7.26 14.99
N LEU A 58 -8.57 -8.06 14.32
CA LEU A 58 -7.91 -9.21 14.93
C LEU A 58 -6.91 -8.79 16.02
N TYR A 59 -6.15 -7.73 15.80
CA TYR A 59 -5.27 -7.15 16.82
C TYR A 59 -6.04 -6.71 18.07
N LEU A 60 -7.15 -5.99 17.90
CA LEU A 60 -7.99 -5.55 19.02
C LEU A 60 -8.61 -6.75 19.77
N ALA A 61 -9.02 -7.78 19.03
CA ALA A 61 -9.55 -9.02 19.62
C ALA A 61 -8.46 -9.81 20.38
N ASP A 62 -7.24 -9.89 19.83
CA ASP A 62 -6.09 -10.54 20.47
C ASP A 62 -5.69 -9.81 21.78
N MET A 63 -5.79 -8.48 21.82
CA MET A 63 -5.44 -7.69 23.01
C MET A 63 -6.43 -7.85 24.16
N GLY A 64 -7.74 -7.92 23.86
CA GLY A 64 -8.81 -8.22 24.82
C GLY A 64 -9.05 -7.21 25.96
N ALA A 65 -8.09 -6.33 26.29
CA ALA A 65 -8.14 -5.39 27.40
C ALA A 65 -7.75 -3.96 26.96
N LEU A 66 -8.59 -2.98 27.33
CA LEU A 66 -8.39 -1.57 26.96
C LEU A 66 -7.06 -0.99 27.49
N ASN A 67 -6.63 -1.41 28.69
CA ASN A 67 -5.37 -0.96 29.29
C ASN A 67 -4.15 -1.43 28.49
N ALA A 68 -4.19 -2.66 27.94
CA ALA A 68 -3.12 -3.18 27.11
C ALA A 68 -3.02 -2.41 25.78
N ILE A 69 -4.17 -2.10 25.17
CA ILE A 69 -4.23 -1.29 23.94
C ILE A 69 -3.65 0.10 24.18
N ILE A 70 -3.98 0.75 25.29
CA ILE A 70 -3.47 2.09 25.63
C ILE A 70 -1.96 2.06 25.88
N ALA A 71 -1.46 1.04 26.59
CA ALA A 71 -0.03 0.90 26.85
C ALA A 71 0.77 0.70 25.55
N GLU A 72 0.26 -0.13 24.64
CA GLU A 72 0.87 -0.36 23.33
C GLU A 72 0.72 0.82 22.37
N MET A 73 -0.36 1.59 22.48
CA MET A 73 -0.55 2.83 21.72
C MET A 73 0.58 3.84 21.97
N LEU A 74 1.34 3.76 23.06
CA LEU A 74 2.49 4.64 23.30
C LEU A 74 3.75 4.22 22.52
N LEU A 75 3.77 3.04 21.90
CA LEU A 75 4.92 2.54 21.14
C LEU A 75 4.98 3.20 19.74
N PRO A 76 6.12 3.77 19.34
CA PRO A 76 6.26 4.44 18.03
C PRO A 76 5.90 3.54 16.83
N GLY A 77 6.21 2.24 16.91
CA GLY A 77 5.90 1.27 15.85
C GLY A 77 4.41 1.03 15.62
N ILE A 78 3.57 1.27 16.62
CA ILE A 78 2.11 1.06 16.51
C ILE A 78 1.44 2.30 15.88
N TRP A 79 1.96 3.50 16.16
CA TRP A 79 1.50 4.73 15.51
C TRP A 79 1.64 4.68 13.99
N THR A 80 2.66 4.04 13.45
CA THR A 80 2.81 3.90 11.99
C THR A 80 1.70 3.02 11.40
N GLY A 81 1.23 1.99 12.13
CA GLY A 81 0.07 1.19 11.73
C GLY A 81 -1.23 2.02 11.70
N TRP A 82 -1.49 2.78 12.76
CA TRP A 82 -2.63 3.71 12.81
C TRP A 82 -2.59 4.76 11.70
N ALA A 83 -1.43 5.38 11.47
CA ALA A 83 -1.23 6.36 10.41
C ALA A 83 -1.52 5.75 9.03
N ALA A 84 -1.03 4.52 8.77
CA ALA A 84 -1.30 3.82 7.51
C ALA A 84 -2.80 3.60 7.30
N ILE A 85 -3.53 3.07 8.31
CA ILE A 85 -4.98 2.84 8.21
C ILE A 85 -5.74 4.15 8.00
N LEU A 86 -5.41 5.20 8.74
CA LEU A 86 -6.05 6.52 8.62
C LEU A 86 -5.87 7.13 7.23
N ILE A 87 -4.71 6.92 6.60
CA ILE A 87 -4.46 7.38 5.24
C ILE A 87 -5.17 6.49 4.21
N MET A 88 -5.20 5.17 4.41
CA MET A 88 -5.86 4.24 3.50
C MET A 88 -7.38 4.40 3.50
N LEU A 89 -7.98 4.79 4.62
CA LEU A 89 -9.43 4.98 4.75
C LEU A 89 -10.03 5.94 3.69
N PRO A 90 -9.59 7.21 3.55
CA PRO A 90 -10.13 8.10 2.52
C PRO A 90 -9.78 7.65 1.08
N ILE A 91 -8.66 6.94 0.88
CA ILE A 91 -8.30 6.36 -0.43
C ILE A 91 -9.30 5.26 -0.81
N ALA A 92 -9.63 4.37 0.13
CA ALA A 92 -10.58 3.28 -0.07
C ALA A 92 -12.01 3.82 -0.25
N LEU A 93 -12.45 4.76 0.58
CA LEU A 93 -13.78 5.37 0.46
C LEU A 93 -13.95 6.15 -0.85
N SER A 94 -12.87 6.76 -1.36
CA SER A 94 -12.86 7.44 -2.67
C SER A 94 -12.60 6.51 -3.86
N SER A 95 -12.47 5.20 -3.62
CA SER A 95 -12.34 4.18 -4.66
C SER A 95 -13.73 3.77 -5.18
N ASN A 96 -14.49 4.75 -5.67
CA ASN A 96 -15.76 4.57 -6.38
C ASN A 96 -15.91 5.50 -7.60
N ASP A 97 -16.75 5.13 -8.57
CA ASP A 97 -16.91 5.92 -9.80
C ASP A 97 -17.56 7.28 -9.51
N MET A 98 -18.38 7.33 -8.45
CA MET A 98 -18.98 8.56 -7.95
C MET A 98 -17.89 9.55 -7.51
N ALA A 99 -16.95 9.12 -6.68
CA ALA A 99 -15.84 9.94 -6.19
C ALA A 99 -14.90 10.36 -7.32
N LEU A 100 -14.62 9.47 -8.28
CA LEU A 100 -13.84 9.81 -9.47
C LEU A 100 -14.50 10.96 -10.27
N ARG A 101 -15.82 10.87 -10.49
CA ARG A 101 -16.59 11.92 -11.20
C ARG A 101 -16.68 13.23 -10.42
N ARG A 102 -16.86 13.16 -9.09
CA ARG A 102 -17.01 14.34 -8.22
C ARG A 102 -15.70 15.08 -7.98
N LEU A 103 -14.63 14.37 -7.64
CA LEU A 103 -13.35 14.96 -7.20
C LEU A 103 -12.41 15.33 -8.37
N LYS A 104 -12.63 14.77 -9.57
CA LYS A 104 -11.86 15.06 -10.80
C LYS A 104 -10.34 15.01 -10.56
N THR A 105 -9.63 16.14 -10.67
CA THR A 105 -8.18 16.23 -10.46
C THR A 105 -7.78 16.00 -9.00
N GLY A 106 -8.66 16.35 -8.05
CA GLY A 106 -8.48 16.08 -6.63
C GLY A 106 -8.43 14.58 -6.31
N TRP A 107 -9.15 13.75 -7.08
CA TRP A 107 -9.11 12.29 -6.91
C TRP A 107 -7.68 11.75 -7.08
N LYS A 108 -6.94 12.21 -8.10
CA LYS A 108 -5.56 11.78 -8.32
C LYS A 108 -4.64 12.23 -7.18
N LYS A 109 -4.85 13.43 -6.61
CA LYS A 109 -4.08 13.90 -5.45
C LYS A 109 -4.34 13.03 -4.22
N LEU A 110 -5.59 12.68 -3.97
CA LEU A 110 -5.98 11.80 -2.88
C LEU A 110 -5.39 10.40 -3.04
N GLN A 111 -5.44 9.83 -4.24
CA GLN A 111 -4.86 8.51 -4.53
C GLN A 111 -3.33 8.48 -4.42
N ARG A 112 -2.63 9.62 -4.50
CA ARG A 112 -1.18 9.70 -4.24
C ARG A 112 -0.83 9.53 -2.76
N LEU A 113 -1.79 9.64 -1.85
CA LEU A 113 -1.56 9.32 -0.44
C LEU A 113 -1.22 7.82 -0.22
N VAL A 114 -1.36 6.97 -1.25
CA VAL A 114 -0.87 5.59 -1.19
C VAL A 114 0.64 5.50 -0.96
N TYR A 115 1.43 6.49 -1.41
CA TYR A 115 2.88 6.50 -1.20
C TYR A 115 3.26 6.68 0.28
N PRO A 116 2.76 7.70 1.01
CA PRO A 116 3.00 7.78 2.45
C PRO A 116 2.34 6.62 3.21
N ALA A 117 1.18 6.10 2.79
CA ALA A 117 0.60 4.90 3.39
C ALA A 117 1.56 3.70 3.29
N ALA A 118 2.13 3.47 2.10
CA ALA A 118 3.09 2.39 1.88
C ALA A 118 4.37 2.52 2.72
N LEU A 119 4.85 3.74 2.90
CA LEU A 119 5.98 4.03 3.79
C LEU A 119 5.65 3.66 5.24
N PHE A 120 4.49 4.10 5.74
CA PHE A 120 4.07 3.79 7.11
C PHE A 120 3.82 2.30 7.32
N THR A 121 3.26 1.59 6.33
CA THR A 121 3.11 0.13 6.38
C THR A 121 4.45 -0.58 6.43
N LEU A 122 5.45 -0.15 5.64
CA LEU A 122 6.80 -0.70 5.70
C LEU A 122 7.42 -0.47 7.08
N LEU A 123 7.36 0.76 7.59
CA LEU A 123 7.89 1.09 8.93
C LEU A 123 7.20 0.28 10.03
N HIS A 124 5.88 0.11 9.96
CA HIS A 124 5.11 -0.69 10.90
C HIS A 124 5.58 -2.16 10.88
N TRP A 125 5.72 -2.76 9.70
CA TRP A 125 6.18 -4.14 9.57
C TRP A 125 7.60 -4.32 10.16
N LEU A 126 8.52 -3.41 9.83
CA LEU A 126 9.89 -3.43 10.36
C LEU A 126 9.96 -3.30 11.88
N TRP A 127 8.99 -2.64 12.51
CA TRP A 127 8.97 -2.45 13.96
C TRP A 127 8.33 -3.60 14.72
N VAL A 128 7.30 -4.22 14.14
CA VAL A 128 6.52 -5.28 14.78
C VAL A 128 7.19 -6.65 14.62
N HIS A 129 7.89 -6.90 13.51
CA HIS A 129 8.55 -8.18 13.26
C HIS A 129 10.02 -8.13 13.67
N SER A 130 10.50 -9.23 14.26
CA SER A 130 11.90 -9.35 14.72
C SER A 130 12.91 -9.41 13.57
N SER A 131 12.47 -9.76 12.35
CA SER A 131 13.33 -9.84 11.17
C SER A 131 12.88 -8.84 10.09
N PRO A 132 13.75 -7.92 9.65
CA PRO A 132 13.42 -6.98 8.59
C PRO A 132 13.37 -7.64 7.19
N VAL A 133 13.92 -8.86 7.07
CA VAL A 133 14.10 -9.56 5.80
C VAL A 133 12.78 -9.80 5.08
N GLU A 134 11.73 -10.19 5.81
CA GLU A 134 10.42 -10.47 5.21
C GLU A 134 9.81 -9.23 4.56
N ALA A 135 9.82 -8.10 5.28
CA ALA A 135 9.32 -6.84 4.74
C ALA A 135 10.15 -6.39 3.52
N MET A 136 11.47 -6.54 3.57
CA MET A 136 12.37 -6.19 2.48
C MET A 136 12.15 -7.05 1.23
N ILE A 137 11.92 -8.36 1.38
CA ILE A 137 11.62 -9.26 0.26
C ILE A 137 10.34 -8.79 -0.47
N HIS A 138 9.32 -8.36 0.26
CA HIS A 138 8.07 -7.90 -0.35
C HIS A 138 8.17 -6.50 -0.99
N PHE A 139 8.86 -5.56 -0.34
CA PHE A 139 8.97 -4.19 -0.83
C PHE A 139 10.10 -4.00 -1.87
N SER A 140 11.10 -4.87 -1.92
CA SER A 140 12.23 -4.74 -2.86
C SER A 140 11.83 -4.75 -4.34
N PRO A 141 10.87 -5.57 -4.84
CA PRO A 141 10.47 -5.52 -6.24
C PRO A 141 9.76 -4.20 -6.57
N LEU A 142 8.97 -3.66 -5.64
CA LEU A 142 8.33 -2.36 -5.79
C LEU A 142 9.37 -1.24 -5.85
N MET A 143 10.34 -1.23 -4.92
CA MET A 143 11.42 -0.25 -4.89
C MET A 143 12.25 -0.29 -6.17
N LEU A 144 12.63 -1.49 -6.64
CA LEU A 144 13.38 -1.67 -7.87
C LEU A 144 12.61 -1.14 -9.09
N LEU A 145 11.35 -1.55 -9.25
CA LEU A 145 10.50 -1.08 -10.36
C LEU A 145 10.31 0.43 -10.35
N TYR A 146 10.09 1.02 -9.17
CA TYR A 146 9.92 2.46 -9.03
C TYR A 146 11.23 3.21 -9.33
N GLY A 147 12.37 2.69 -8.88
CA GLY A 147 13.70 3.22 -9.19
C GLY A 147 14.00 3.21 -10.70
N LEU A 148 13.74 2.08 -11.38
CA LEU A 148 13.88 1.95 -12.82
C LEU A 148 12.94 2.90 -13.58
N HIS A 149 11.70 3.04 -13.11
CA HIS A 149 10.72 3.96 -13.70
C HIS A 149 11.21 5.42 -13.64
N ILE A 150 11.70 5.88 -12.49
CA ILE A 150 12.25 7.25 -12.34
C ILE A 150 13.49 7.43 -13.24
N PHE A 151 14.38 6.43 -13.29
CA PHE A 151 15.59 6.51 -14.09
C PHE A 151 15.28 6.63 -15.59
N LYS A 152 14.31 5.84 -16.10
CA LYS A 152 13.86 5.90 -17.49
C LYS A 152 13.20 7.23 -17.85
N ILE A 153 12.47 7.88 -16.92
CA ILE A 153 11.92 9.23 -17.14
C ILE A 153 13.04 10.27 -17.27
N LYS A 154 14.12 10.12 -16.49
CA LYS A 154 15.27 11.04 -16.49
C LYS A 154 16.23 10.87 -17.67
N LEU A 155 16.16 9.75 -18.39
CA LEU A 155 16.86 9.57 -19.65
C LEU A 155 15.94 10.03 -20.79
N PRO A 156 16.04 11.28 -21.27
CA PRO A 156 15.50 11.57 -22.59
C PRO A 156 16.24 10.64 -23.54
N LEU A 157 15.50 9.75 -24.20
CA LEU A 157 16.04 9.07 -25.36
C LEU A 157 16.58 10.18 -26.24
N LYS A 158 17.90 10.24 -26.43
CA LYS A 158 18.48 10.83 -27.64
C LYS A 158 17.77 10.07 -28.76
N GLN A 159 16.68 10.63 -29.28
CA GLN A 159 16.14 10.25 -30.57
C GLN A 159 17.20 10.70 -31.56
N GLY A 160 18.15 9.80 -31.79
CA GLY A 160 19.25 10.01 -32.71
C GLY A 160 18.75 9.79 -34.13
N ALA A 161 18.90 10.86 -34.92
CA ALA A 161 19.05 10.96 -36.37
C ALA A 161 17.90 10.42 -37.26
#